data_AF-A0A5D2AGY1-F1
#
_entry.id   AF-A0A5D2AGY1-F1
#
_cell.length_a   1.000
_cell.length_b   1.000
_cell.length_c   1.000
_cell.angle_alpha   90.00
_cell.angle_beta   90.00
_cell.angle_gamma   90.00
#
_symmetry.space_group_name_H-M   'P 1'
#
loop_
_entity.id
_entity.type
_entity.pdbx_description
1 polymer ?
#
loop_
_entity_poly.entity_id
_entity_poly.type
_entity_poly.pdbx_seq_one_letter_code
_entity_poly.pdbx_strand_id
1 'polypeptide(L)'
;MHGDKEDCDSGYPQIERRKKLPDPVLREKGVSLWSLIKDNVGKDLTRVCLPVYFNEPISSLQKCFEDLEYSNLLDRACKYGKEGNSLQRILNVAAFAVSGYSSSEGRHCKPFNPLLGETFEADYPEKGVRFFSEKVSHHPTLLAFHCEGKGWKFWGDSNLRSKFSGRSIQLDPVGVLTLEFDDGETFQWSKVTTNIYNLILGQVYCDHHGLMQIRGNSQYSCKLKFKEQSIIERNPHQVHGFAEDHSGKKVATLFGKWDDSMYYVNGEVKGSGKPKVCCPSDATLLWKRNEPAPNPTRYNLTSFAITLNEITPGLQEKLPPTDSRLRPDQRHLENGEFDRANSEKQRLERRQRMSRKLQESGWKPRWFQKDGNGSYHYVGGYWEAREQANWDGCPDIFGEFNEETVDSSG
;
A
#
# COMPACT_ATOMS: atom_id res chain seq x y z
N MET A 1 -20.51 -15.10 -26.01
CA MET A 1 -20.43 -16.46 -25.43
C MET A 1 -19.05 -17.03 -25.73
N HIS A 2 -18.54 -17.84 -24.82
CA HIS A 2 -17.14 -18.24 -24.59
C HIS A 2 -16.30 -17.16 -23.91
N GLY A 3 -16.52 -17.03 -22.60
CA GLY A 3 -15.46 -16.56 -21.71
C GLY A 3 -14.58 -17.76 -21.39
N ASP A 4 -13.29 -17.63 -21.70
CA ASP A 4 -12.28 -18.60 -21.30
C ASP A 4 -12.23 -18.62 -19.76
N LYS A 5 -12.72 -19.71 -19.18
CA LYS A 5 -12.36 -20.09 -17.82
C LYS A 5 -10.92 -20.61 -17.91
N GLU A 6 -9.95 -19.76 -17.58
CA GLU A 6 -8.64 -20.26 -17.18
C GLU A 6 -8.84 -21.10 -15.90
N ASP A 7 -8.89 -22.41 -16.09
CA ASP A 7 -8.92 -23.40 -15.02
C ASP A 7 -7.52 -23.43 -14.38
N CYS A 8 -7.26 -22.49 -13.47
CA CYS A 8 -6.12 -22.57 -12.57
C CYS A 8 -6.45 -23.59 -11.48
N ASP A 9 -6.22 -24.87 -11.77
CA ASP A 9 -6.10 -25.91 -10.74
C ASP A 9 -4.78 -25.67 -9.97
N SER A 10 -4.76 -24.57 -9.22
CA SER A 10 -3.71 -24.29 -8.26
C SER A 10 -4.05 -25.19 -7.07
N GLY A 11 -3.30 -26.26 -6.85
CA GLY A 11 -3.51 -27.24 -5.76
C GLY A 11 -3.41 -26.69 -4.32
N TYR A 12 -3.76 -25.42 -4.13
CA TYR A 12 -3.89 -24.71 -2.88
C TYR A 12 -5.34 -24.79 -2.37
N PRO A 13 -5.53 -24.85 -1.05
CA PRO A 13 -6.87 -24.79 -0.47
C PRO A 13 -7.57 -23.48 -0.87
N GLN A 14 -8.79 -23.58 -1.39
CA GLN A 14 -9.63 -22.40 -1.63
C GLN A 14 -10.07 -21.82 -0.29
N ILE A 15 -9.51 -20.67 0.07
CA ILE A 15 -9.92 -19.93 1.26
C ILE A 15 -11.07 -19.01 0.86
N GLU A 16 -12.27 -19.26 1.37
CA GLU A 16 -13.38 -18.33 1.21
C GLU A 16 -13.12 -17.09 2.07
N ARG A 17 -12.98 -15.92 1.42
CA ARG A 17 -12.75 -14.63 2.09
C ARG A 17 -14.01 -13.80 2.17
N ARG A 18 -14.13 -12.97 3.20
CA ARG A 18 -15.29 -12.09 3.39
C ARG A 18 -15.48 -11.11 2.24
N LYS A 19 -16.74 -10.84 1.90
CA LYS A 19 -17.17 -9.93 0.82
C LYS A 19 -17.76 -8.61 1.33
N LYS A 20 -17.88 -8.46 2.64
CA LYS A 20 -18.38 -7.26 3.31
C LYS A 20 -17.72 -7.09 4.68
N LEU A 21 -17.72 -5.86 5.18
CA LEU A 21 -17.41 -5.57 6.59
C LEU A 21 -18.62 -5.94 7.47
N PRO A 22 -18.41 -6.09 8.79
CA PRO A 22 -19.51 -6.18 9.76
C PRO A 22 -20.46 -4.97 9.66
N ASP A 23 -21.74 -5.19 9.95
CA ASP A 23 -22.73 -4.11 9.97
C ASP A 23 -22.46 -3.21 11.19
N PRO A 24 -22.40 -1.87 11.04
CA PRO A 24 -21.99 -0.98 12.11
C PRO A 24 -23.02 -0.95 13.26
N VAL A 25 -22.55 -1.08 14.50
CA VAL A 25 -23.40 -1.09 15.71
C VAL A 25 -24.00 0.29 16.03
N LEU A 26 -23.29 1.38 15.72
CA LEU A 26 -23.69 2.74 16.07
C LEU A 26 -23.81 3.67 14.85
N ARG A 27 -24.65 4.70 14.97
CA ARG A 27 -24.74 5.80 13.99
C ARG A 27 -23.63 6.81 14.21
N GLU A 28 -23.13 7.33 13.09
CA GLU A 28 -21.98 8.24 13.07
C GLU A 28 -22.34 9.67 13.46
N LYS A 29 -21.32 10.40 13.97
CA LYS A 29 -21.39 11.84 14.19
C LYS A 29 -20.71 12.56 13.02
N GLY A 30 -21.39 13.50 12.38
CA GLY A 30 -20.82 14.34 11.33
C GLY A 30 -19.86 15.37 11.92
N VAL A 31 -18.55 15.14 11.80
CA VAL A 31 -17.50 16.09 12.21
C VAL A 31 -16.75 16.55 10.97
N SER A 32 -16.48 17.85 10.88
CA SER A 32 -15.69 18.41 9.77
C SER A 32 -14.21 18.08 9.95
N LEU A 33 -13.55 17.56 8.90
CA LEU A 33 -12.09 17.37 8.91
C LEU A 33 -11.37 18.72 9.11
N TRP A 34 -11.83 19.77 8.42
CA TRP A 34 -11.24 21.11 8.51
C TRP A 34 -11.18 21.63 9.94
N SER A 35 -12.26 21.47 10.71
CA SER A 35 -12.31 21.99 12.09
C SER A 35 -11.26 21.37 13.00
N LEU A 36 -10.75 20.19 12.66
CA LEU A 36 -9.73 19.47 13.43
C LEU A 36 -8.31 19.80 13.00
N ILE A 37 -8.10 20.10 11.71
CA ILE A 37 -6.75 20.30 11.17
C ILE A 37 -6.37 21.77 10.97
N LYS A 38 -7.31 22.72 10.99
CA LYS A 38 -7.06 24.15 10.69
C LYS A 38 -5.91 24.79 11.47
N ASP A 39 -5.66 24.38 12.71
CA ASP A 39 -4.59 24.95 13.56
C ASP A 39 -3.21 24.30 13.33
N ASN A 40 -3.13 23.39 12.35
CA ASN A 40 -1.93 22.66 11.96
C ASN A 40 -1.37 23.08 10.60
N VAL A 41 -1.87 24.16 10.00
CA VAL A 41 -1.34 24.71 8.74
C VAL A 41 0.18 24.92 8.84
N GLY A 42 0.91 24.44 7.84
CA GLY A 42 2.38 24.48 7.78
C GLY A 42 3.09 23.36 8.55
N LYS A 43 2.38 22.52 9.31
CA LYS A 43 2.96 21.40 10.08
C LYS A 43 2.86 20.07 9.34
N ASP A 44 3.63 19.09 9.83
CA ASP A 44 3.54 17.67 9.46
C ASP A 44 2.31 17.03 10.12
N LEU A 45 1.29 16.71 9.32
CA LEU A 45 0.02 16.14 9.80
C LEU A 45 0.10 14.67 10.17
N THR A 46 1.20 13.97 9.86
CA THR A 46 1.37 12.58 10.33
C THR A 46 1.34 12.49 11.85
N ARG A 47 1.65 13.59 12.55
CA ARG A 47 1.71 13.74 14.01
C ARG A 47 0.42 14.24 14.65
N VAL A 48 -0.58 14.63 13.85
CA VAL A 48 -1.87 15.10 14.38
C VAL A 48 -2.76 13.91 14.71
N CYS A 49 -3.17 13.81 15.97
CA CYS A 49 -4.10 12.79 16.44
C CYS A 49 -5.52 13.19 16.02
N LEU A 50 -6.04 12.54 14.97
CA LEU A 50 -7.42 12.73 14.53
C LEU A 50 -8.36 11.81 15.33
N PRO A 51 -9.64 12.16 15.52
CA PRO A 51 -10.63 11.21 16.02
C PRO A 51 -10.71 9.96 15.15
N VAL A 52 -11.07 8.82 15.76
CA VAL A 52 -11.11 7.51 15.08
C VAL A 52 -12.05 7.48 13.86
N TYR A 53 -13.05 8.37 13.79
CA TYR A 53 -13.98 8.49 12.66
C TYR A 53 -13.33 8.91 11.33
N PHE A 54 -12.13 9.49 11.37
CA PHE A 54 -11.32 9.80 10.17
C PHE A 54 -10.37 8.68 9.81
N ASN A 55 -10.39 7.58 10.56
CA ASN A 55 -9.67 6.37 10.20
C ASN A 55 -10.54 5.44 9.37
N GLU A 56 -9.87 4.60 8.61
CA GLU A 56 -10.41 3.39 8.01
C GLU A 56 -9.88 2.18 8.79
N PRO A 57 -10.60 1.03 8.82
CA PRO A 57 -10.29 -0.10 9.69
C PRO A 57 -9.12 -0.96 9.18
N ILE A 58 -8.08 -0.30 8.66
CA ILE A 58 -6.83 -0.92 8.28
C ILE A 58 -5.64 -0.10 8.78
N SER A 59 -4.53 -0.79 9.05
CA SER A 59 -3.23 -0.23 9.40
C SER A 59 -2.46 0.20 8.15
N SER A 60 -1.49 1.11 8.31
CA SER A 60 -0.62 1.47 7.19
C SER A 60 0.22 0.27 6.70
N LEU A 61 0.44 -0.74 7.56
CA LEU A 61 1.05 -2.03 7.20
C LEU A 61 0.19 -2.85 6.23
N GLN A 62 -1.12 -2.87 6.45
CA GLN A 62 -2.11 -3.47 5.55
C GLN A 62 -2.22 -2.66 4.24
N LYS A 63 -2.16 -1.33 4.33
CA LYS A 63 -2.16 -0.45 3.16
C LYS A 63 -0.97 -0.71 2.23
N CYS A 64 0.19 -1.11 2.75
CA CYS A 64 1.32 -1.56 1.92
C CYS A 64 0.98 -2.81 1.10
N PHE A 65 0.23 -3.76 1.66
CA PHE A 65 -0.15 -4.97 0.93
C PHE A 65 -1.19 -4.72 -0.16
N GLU A 66 -1.94 -3.61 -0.12
CA GLU A 66 -2.85 -3.23 -1.21
C GLU A 66 -2.14 -3.04 -2.55
N ASP A 67 -0.84 -2.70 -2.56
CA ASP A 67 -0.06 -2.63 -3.81
C ASP A 67 -0.04 -3.98 -4.55
N LEU A 68 -0.31 -5.09 -3.85
CA LEU A 68 -0.30 -6.45 -4.37
C LEU A 68 -1.69 -6.94 -4.81
N GLU A 69 -2.71 -6.06 -4.85
CA GLU A 69 -4.06 -6.40 -5.36
C GLU A 69 -3.98 -7.04 -6.76
N TYR A 70 -3.12 -6.46 -7.62
CA TYR A 70 -2.87 -6.89 -9.01
C TYR A 70 -1.52 -7.61 -9.17
N SER A 71 -1.11 -8.39 -8.17
CA SER A 71 0.13 -9.22 -8.19
C SER A 71 0.24 -10.16 -9.38
N ASN A 72 -0.88 -10.55 -10.01
CA ASN A 72 -0.89 -11.34 -11.25
C ASN A 72 -0.16 -10.66 -12.43
N LEU A 73 0.02 -9.33 -12.39
CA LEU A 73 0.86 -8.61 -13.36
C LEU A 73 2.33 -9.01 -13.23
N LEU A 74 2.80 -9.30 -12.02
CA LEU A 74 4.16 -9.79 -11.78
C LEU A 74 4.34 -11.25 -12.21
N ASP A 75 3.30 -12.08 -12.04
CA ASP A 75 3.29 -13.45 -12.58
C ASP A 75 3.41 -13.43 -14.12
N ARG A 76 2.67 -12.53 -14.79
CA ARG A 76 2.79 -12.30 -16.25
C ARG A 76 4.17 -11.80 -16.63
N ALA A 77 4.73 -10.84 -15.88
CA ALA A 77 6.07 -10.31 -16.13
C ALA A 77 7.16 -11.40 -15.98
N CYS A 78 7.03 -12.27 -14.98
CA CYS A 78 7.89 -13.43 -14.76
C CYS A 78 7.86 -14.35 -15.98
N LYS A 79 6.65 -14.75 -16.43
CA LYS A 79 6.44 -15.56 -17.64
C LYS A 79 7.10 -14.95 -18.87
N TYR A 80 6.88 -13.66 -19.13
CA TYR A 80 7.44 -13.02 -20.33
C TYR A 80 8.96 -13.02 -20.38
N GLY A 81 9.67 -12.84 -19.26
CA GLY A 81 11.12 -12.93 -19.33
C GLY A 81 11.65 -14.35 -19.39
N LYS A 82 10.94 -15.36 -18.88
CA LYS A 82 11.26 -16.78 -19.16
C LYS A 82 11.17 -17.09 -20.67
N GLU A 83 10.28 -16.41 -21.37
CA GLU A 83 10.13 -16.46 -22.84
C GLU A 83 11.12 -15.54 -23.59
N GLY A 84 11.99 -14.81 -22.89
CA GLY A 84 12.95 -13.87 -23.49
C GLY A 84 12.35 -12.52 -23.94
N ASN A 85 11.12 -12.20 -23.52
CA ASN A 85 10.41 -10.98 -23.91
C ASN A 85 10.56 -9.87 -22.85
N SER A 86 11.75 -9.27 -22.79
CA SER A 86 12.07 -8.20 -21.82
C SER A 86 11.18 -6.96 -21.95
N LEU A 87 10.68 -6.64 -23.16
CA LEU A 87 9.77 -5.51 -23.35
C LEU A 87 8.42 -5.78 -22.67
N GLN A 88 7.81 -6.95 -22.90
CA GLN A 88 6.56 -7.29 -22.22
C GLN A 88 6.73 -7.40 -20.71
N ARG A 89 7.88 -7.90 -20.24
CA ARG A 89 8.22 -7.92 -18.81
C ARG A 89 8.14 -6.52 -18.20
N ILE A 90 8.88 -5.54 -18.72
CA ILE A 90 8.87 -4.19 -18.14
C ILE A 90 7.51 -3.49 -18.28
N LEU A 91 6.76 -3.74 -19.36
CA LEU A 91 5.42 -3.17 -19.52
C LEU A 91 4.45 -3.66 -18.44
N ASN A 92 4.54 -4.94 -18.05
CA ASN A 92 3.73 -5.49 -16.95
C ASN A 92 4.20 -4.98 -15.58
N VAL A 93 5.51 -4.80 -15.36
CA VAL A 93 6.05 -4.15 -14.16
C VAL A 93 5.57 -2.70 -14.05
N ALA A 94 5.55 -1.96 -15.17
CA ALA A 94 5.04 -0.60 -15.24
C ALA A 94 3.54 -0.53 -14.93
N ALA A 95 2.74 -1.45 -15.46
CA ALA A 95 1.34 -1.56 -15.13
C ALA A 95 1.12 -1.89 -13.64
N PHE A 96 1.91 -2.81 -13.07
CA PHE A 96 1.88 -3.14 -11.65
C PHE A 96 2.16 -1.91 -10.77
N ALA A 97 3.22 -1.15 -11.09
CA ALA A 97 3.60 0.05 -10.35
C ALA A 97 2.51 1.14 -10.37
N VAL A 98 1.76 1.28 -11.47
CA VAL A 98 0.61 2.19 -11.58
C VAL A 98 -0.60 1.64 -10.82
N SER A 99 -0.85 0.33 -10.90
CA SER A 99 -2.04 -0.30 -10.29
C SER A 99 -2.13 -0.10 -8.77
N GLY A 100 -0.99 0.05 -8.08
CA GLY A 100 -0.94 0.30 -6.63
C GLY A 100 -1.54 1.65 -6.18
N TYR A 101 -1.83 2.57 -7.11
CA TYR A 101 -2.57 3.80 -6.80
C TYR A 101 -4.08 3.63 -6.91
N SER A 102 -4.57 2.64 -7.66
CA SER A 102 -6.00 2.53 -7.97
C SER A 102 -6.89 2.36 -6.74
N SER A 103 -6.36 1.80 -5.66
CA SER A 103 -7.09 1.60 -4.42
C SER A 103 -7.23 2.88 -3.59
N SER A 104 -6.59 4.00 -3.95
CA SER A 104 -6.75 5.29 -3.26
C SER A 104 -8.04 6.03 -3.66
N GLU A 105 -8.58 5.72 -4.84
CA GLU A 105 -9.70 6.46 -5.41
C GLU A 105 -10.93 6.37 -4.50
N GLY A 106 -11.48 7.54 -4.15
CA GLY A 106 -12.64 7.68 -3.28
C GLY A 106 -12.41 7.39 -1.78
N ARG A 107 -11.15 7.16 -1.34
CA ARG A 107 -10.83 6.96 0.08
C ARG A 107 -10.52 8.26 0.77
N HIS A 108 -11.43 8.67 1.65
CA HIS A 108 -11.35 9.92 2.40
C HIS A 108 -10.85 9.74 3.84
N CYS A 109 -10.65 8.49 4.28
CA CYS A 109 -10.18 8.13 5.61
C CYS A 109 -8.69 7.74 5.57
N LYS A 110 -7.97 8.00 6.68
CA LYS A 110 -6.55 7.66 6.84
C LYS A 110 -6.40 6.27 7.48
N PRO A 111 -5.49 5.40 7.02
CA PRO A 111 -5.19 4.18 7.75
C PRO A 111 -4.66 4.47 9.16
N PHE A 112 -4.77 3.52 10.07
CA PHE A 112 -4.13 3.63 11.38
C PHE A 112 -2.61 3.75 11.22
N ASN A 113 -2.01 4.64 12.00
CA ASN A 113 -0.55 4.66 12.14
C ASN A 113 -0.18 3.44 13.00
N PRO A 114 0.65 2.50 12.51
CA PRO A 114 0.98 1.29 13.27
C PRO A 114 1.72 1.65 14.57
N LEU A 115 1.73 0.79 15.57
CA LEU A 115 2.62 0.92 16.74
C LEU A 115 4.05 0.51 16.39
N LEU A 116 5.05 0.98 17.13
CA LEU A 116 6.43 0.54 16.91
C LEU A 116 6.53 -0.98 17.17
N GLY A 117 7.04 -1.75 16.22
CA GLY A 117 7.05 -3.22 16.28
C GLY A 117 5.71 -3.89 15.93
N GLU A 118 4.68 -3.13 15.53
CA GLU A 118 3.47 -3.72 14.93
C GLU A 118 3.82 -4.43 13.62
N THR A 119 3.22 -5.59 13.40
CA THR A 119 3.44 -6.44 12.23
C THR A 119 2.15 -6.71 11.47
N PHE A 120 2.25 -7.13 10.22
CA PHE A 120 1.13 -7.66 9.46
C PHE A 120 1.59 -8.76 8.52
N GLU A 121 0.99 -9.95 8.62
CA GLU A 121 1.15 -11.00 7.61
C GLU A 121 -0.04 -11.08 6.65
N ALA A 122 0.23 -11.52 5.43
CA ALA A 122 -0.81 -11.93 4.49
C ALA A 122 -0.34 -13.14 3.67
N ASP A 123 -0.95 -14.29 3.94
CA ASP A 123 -0.77 -15.52 3.17
C ASP A 123 -2.00 -15.69 2.26
N TYR A 124 -1.78 -15.55 0.94
CA TYR A 124 -2.82 -15.69 -0.10
C TYR A 124 -2.40 -16.80 -1.08
N PRO A 125 -2.56 -18.08 -0.70
CA PRO A 125 -2.22 -19.22 -1.56
C PRO A 125 -2.92 -19.18 -2.92
N GLU A 126 -4.15 -18.68 -2.97
CA GLU A 126 -4.94 -18.53 -4.20
C GLU A 126 -4.32 -17.52 -5.18
N LYS A 127 -3.55 -16.54 -4.67
CA LYS A 127 -2.71 -15.63 -5.48
C LYS A 127 -1.28 -16.15 -5.60
N GLY A 128 -0.88 -17.09 -4.76
CA GLY A 128 0.49 -17.56 -4.59
C GLY A 128 1.43 -16.48 -4.07
N VAL A 129 0.95 -15.66 -3.13
CA VAL A 129 1.76 -14.60 -2.50
C VAL A 129 1.80 -14.75 -0.98
N ARG A 130 2.97 -14.52 -0.40
CA ARG A 130 3.19 -14.36 1.04
C ARG A 130 3.81 -13.01 1.30
N PHE A 131 3.11 -12.18 2.05
CA PHE A 131 3.53 -10.83 2.38
C PHE A 131 3.71 -10.69 3.89
N PHE A 132 4.74 -9.95 4.28
CA PHE A 132 5.00 -9.60 5.66
C PHE A 132 5.49 -8.15 5.77
N SER A 133 5.01 -7.42 6.77
CA SER A 133 5.49 -6.06 7.07
C SER A 133 5.60 -5.78 8.56
N GLU A 134 6.50 -4.86 8.90
CA GLU A 134 6.77 -4.41 10.27
C GLU A 134 6.94 -2.88 10.30
N LYS A 135 6.47 -2.23 11.37
CA LYS A 135 6.85 -0.85 11.65
C LYS A 135 8.22 -0.80 12.32
N VAL A 136 9.23 -0.52 11.51
CA VAL A 136 10.66 -0.56 11.86
C VAL A 136 11.22 0.73 12.43
N SER A 137 10.46 1.82 12.47
CA SER A 137 10.86 3.06 13.16
C SER A 137 9.66 3.94 13.44
N HIS A 138 9.71 4.67 14.56
CA HIS A 138 8.69 5.68 14.89
C HIS A 138 9.10 7.10 14.47
N HIS A 139 10.39 7.43 14.58
CA HIS A 139 10.93 8.74 14.18
C HIS A 139 12.22 8.62 13.37
N PRO A 140 12.15 8.77 12.02
CA PRO A 140 10.94 8.95 11.22
C PRO A 140 10.03 7.71 11.25
N THR A 141 8.74 7.86 10.88
CA THR A 141 7.84 6.71 10.74
C THR A 141 8.28 5.90 9.52
N LEU A 142 8.84 4.70 9.75
CA LEU A 142 9.25 3.80 8.68
C LEU A 142 8.51 2.48 8.80
N LEU A 143 8.01 2.01 7.66
CA LEU A 143 7.46 0.68 7.49
C LEU A 143 8.41 -0.08 6.57
N ALA A 144 8.69 -1.33 6.87
CA ALA A 144 9.38 -2.24 5.96
C ALA A 144 8.45 -3.40 5.62
N PHE A 145 8.52 -3.86 4.38
CA PHE A 145 7.77 -5.02 3.95
C PHE A 145 8.58 -5.91 3.01
N HIS A 146 8.19 -7.17 2.95
CA HIS A 146 8.74 -8.18 2.06
C HIS A 146 7.61 -9.08 1.57
N CYS A 147 7.64 -9.43 0.28
CA CYS A 147 6.64 -10.24 -0.38
C CYS A 147 7.33 -11.25 -1.28
N GLU A 148 6.90 -12.50 -1.20
CA GLU A 148 7.31 -13.58 -2.09
C GLU A 148 6.12 -14.01 -2.95
N GLY A 149 6.35 -14.14 -4.25
CA GLY A 149 5.36 -14.60 -5.22
C GLY A 149 5.88 -15.75 -6.09
N LYS A 150 5.25 -15.98 -7.25
CA LYS A 150 5.59 -17.09 -8.16
C LYS A 150 6.82 -16.77 -9.02
N GLY A 151 7.98 -16.89 -8.41
CA GLY A 151 9.29 -16.66 -9.03
C GLY A 151 9.68 -15.18 -9.12
N TRP A 152 9.19 -14.41 -8.15
CA TRP A 152 9.56 -13.02 -7.93
C TRP A 152 9.47 -12.69 -6.43
N LYS A 153 10.27 -11.71 -6.02
CA LYS A 153 10.27 -11.11 -4.68
C LYS A 153 10.08 -9.61 -4.79
N PHE A 154 9.27 -9.03 -3.91
CA PHE A 154 8.97 -7.61 -3.89
C PHE A 154 9.09 -7.06 -2.48
N TRP A 155 9.92 -6.03 -2.29
CA TRP A 155 10.17 -5.46 -0.97
C TRP A 155 10.45 -3.97 -1.05
N GLY A 156 10.43 -3.34 0.12
CA GLY A 156 10.86 -1.97 0.27
C GLY A 156 10.64 -1.48 1.68
N ASP A 157 11.30 -0.37 1.98
CA ASP A 157 11.00 0.44 3.14
C ASP A 157 10.44 1.79 2.70
N SER A 158 9.47 2.30 3.45
CA SER A 158 8.75 3.52 3.11
C SER A 158 8.59 4.42 4.32
N ASN A 159 8.99 5.68 4.12
CA ASN A 159 8.63 6.82 4.94
C ASN A 159 7.58 7.65 4.20
N LEU A 160 6.75 8.37 4.94
CA LEU A 160 5.80 9.31 4.36
C LEU A 160 6.02 10.71 4.96
N ARG A 161 6.52 11.64 4.15
CA ARG A 161 6.60 13.05 4.54
C ARG A 161 5.29 13.73 4.19
N SER A 162 4.74 14.52 5.10
CA SER A 162 3.52 15.28 4.84
C SER A 162 3.75 16.77 4.99
N LYS A 163 3.09 17.55 4.13
CA LYS A 163 3.07 19.02 4.18
C LYS A 163 1.65 19.52 4.01
N PHE A 164 1.15 20.26 4.98
CA PHE A 164 -0.19 20.84 4.92
C PHE A 164 -0.15 22.33 4.59
N SER A 165 -0.72 22.69 3.43
CA SER A 165 -0.75 24.06 2.91
C SER A 165 -1.98 24.87 3.35
N GLY A 166 -2.87 24.27 4.15
CA GLY A 166 -4.20 24.81 4.43
C GLY A 166 -5.25 24.38 3.40
N ARG A 167 -4.98 24.55 2.10
CA ARG A 167 -5.94 24.12 1.06
C ARG A 167 -5.80 22.64 0.69
N SER A 168 -4.60 22.09 0.84
CA SER A 168 -4.29 20.70 0.49
C SER A 168 -3.25 20.09 1.43
N ILE A 169 -3.24 18.77 1.50
CA ILE A 169 -2.18 18.00 2.16
C ILE A 169 -1.38 17.30 1.08
N GLN A 170 -0.09 17.60 0.99
CA GLN A 170 0.85 16.90 0.15
C GLN A 170 1.47 15.76 0.95
N LEU A 171 1.52 14.57 0.35
CA LEU A 171 2.12 13.36 0.87
C LEU A 171 3.21 12.89 -0.10
N ASP A 172 4.45 12.94 0.36
CA ASP A 172 5.63 12.54 -0.40
C ASP A 172 6.16 11.21 0.16
N PRO A 173 5.91 10.07 -0.52
CA PRO A 173 6.52 8.80 -0.17
C PRO A 173 8.04 8.88 -0.41
N VAL A 174 8.82 8.42 0.55
CA VAL A 174 10.29 8.35 0.46
C VAL A 174 10.70 6.91 0.69
N GLY A 175 11.36 6.33 -0.30
CA GLY A 175 11.74 4.93 -0.31
C GLY A 175 11.87 4.42 -1.75
N VAL A 176 12.55 3.29 -1.89
CA VAL A 176 12.69 2.58 -3.17
C VAL A 176 12.03 1.22 -3.02
N LEU A 177 11.08 0.94 -3.91
CA LEU A 177 10.48 -0.37 -4.06
C LEU A 177 11.38 -1.19 -4.98
N THR A 178 11.68 -2.42 -4.59
CA THR A 178 12.54 -3.33 -5.37
C THR A 178 11.76 -4.60 -5.68
N LEU A 179 11.79 -4.99 -6.96
CA LEU A 179 11.29 -6.23 -7.50
C LEU A 179 12.47 -7.02 -8.05
N GLU A 180 12.59 -8.29 -7.71
CA GLU A 180 13.59 -9.22 -8.23
C GLU A 180 12.87 -10.47 -8.75
N PHE A 181 13.25 -10.92 -9.94
CA PHE A 181 12.82 -12.20 -10.51
C PHE A 181 13.87 -13.28 -10.25
N ASP A 182 13.47 -14.56 -10.27
CA ASP A 182 14.39 -15.70 -10.00
C ASP A 182 15.60 -15.78 -10.95
N ASP A 183 15.51 -15.15 -12.13
CA ASP A 183 16.61 -15.04 -13.10
C ASP A 183 17.61 -13.92 -12.77
N GLY A 184 17.43 -13.22 -11.65
CA GLY A 184 18.29 -12.14 -11.18
C GLY A 184 17.99 -10.77 -11.82
N GLU A 185 16.98 -10.66 -12.69
CA GLU A 185 16.54 -9.36 -13.21
C GLU A 185 15.80 -8.58 -12.12
N THR A 186 16.17 -7.32 -11.96
CA THR A 186 15.66 -6.42 -10.92
C THR A 186 15.04 -5.17 -11.53
N PHE A 187 14.01 -4.65 -10.85
CA PHE A 187 13.40 -3.38 -11.13
C PHE A 187 13.21 -2.58 -9.84
N GLN A 188 13.47 -1.29 -9.91
CA GLN A 188 13.40 -0.36 -8.80
C GLN A 188 12.66 0.90 -9.22
N TRP A 189 11.79 1.38 -8.35
CA TRP A 189 11.10 2.67 -8.52
C TRP A 189 10.69 3.27 -7.19
N SER A 190 10.51 4.60 -7.20
CA SER A 190 9.87 5.31 -6.08
C SER A 190 8.44 5.68 -6.44
N LYS A 191 7.57 5.74 -5.43
CA LYS A 191 6.21 6.26 -5.58
C LYS A 191 6.22 7.77 -5.87
N VAL A 192 5.14 8.26 -6.47
CA VAL A 192 4.94 9.68 -6.79
C VAL A 192 4.19 10.40 -5.67
N THR A 193 4.18 11.72 -5.72
CA THR A 193 3.50 12.57 -4.73
C THR A 193 1.99 12.39 -4.83
N THR A 194 1.34 12.37 -3.66
CA THR A 194 -0.12 12.38 -3.53
C THR A 194 -0.57 13.69 -2.90
N ASN A 195 -1.55 14.36 -3.47
CA ASN A 195 -2.21 15.52 -2.87
C ASN A 195 -3.62 15.17 -2.46
N ILE A 196 -4.03 15.64 -1.28
CA ILE A 196 -5.41 15.55 -0.77
C ILE A 196 -6.01 16.95 -0.81
N TYR A 197 -7.15 17.09 -1.49
CA TYR A 197 -7.82 18.37 -1.74
C TYR A 197 -9.19 18.45 -1.04
N ASN A 198 -9.87 19.60 -1.20
CA ASN A 198 -11.22 19.87 -0.70
C ASN A 198 -11.38 19.71 0.82
N LEU A 199 -10.35 20.05 1.58
CA LEU A 199 -10.36 19.91 3.03
C LEU A 199 -11.37 20.85 3.71
N ILE A 200 -11.68 22.00 3.10
CA ILE A 200 -12.55 23.05 3.64
C ILE A 200 -14.01 22.85 3.21
N LEU A 201 -14.24 22.61 1.91
CA LEU A 201 -15.56 22.52 1.30
C LEU A 201 -15.54 21.48 0.17
N GLY A 202 -16.59 20.67 0.09
CA GLY A 202 -16.74 19.60 -0.89
C GLY A 202 -16.30 18.24 -0.36
N GLN A 203 -16.36 17.24 -1.23
CA GLN A 203 -15.86 15.90 -0.91
C GLN A 203 -14.33 15.89 -1.01
N VAL A 204 -13.68 15.35 0.02
CA VAL A 204 -12.24 15.12 0.04
C VAL A 204 -11.89 14.09 -1.04
N TYR A 205 -10.87 14.40 -1.84
CA TYR A 205 -10.34 13.49 -2.85
C TYR A 205 -8.82 13.57 -2.88
N CYS A 206 -8.17 12.55 -3.45
CA CYS A 206 -6.74 12.53 -3.69
C CYS A 206 -6.42 12.53 -5.19
N ASP A 207 -5.30 13.13 -5.56
CA ASP A 207 -4.70 13.02 -6.89
C ASP A 207 -3.21 12.68 -6.76
N HIS A 208 -2.67 12.03 -7.78
CA HIS A 208 -1.29 11.59 -7.83
C HIS A 208 -0.56 12.30 -8.97
N HIS A 209 0.63 12.84 -8.69
CA HIS A 209 1.39 13.58 -9.69
C HIS A 209 2.89 13.41 -9.50
N GLY A 210 3.62 13.56 -10.61
CA GLY A 210 5.08 13.46 -10.62
C GLY A 210 5.58 12.49 -11.69
N LEU A 211 6.88 12.24 -11.66
CA LEU A 211 7.56 11.34 -12.59
C LEU A 211 8.00 10.08 -11.85
N MET A 212 7.38 8.96 -12.18
CA MET A 212 7.85 7.64 -11.77
C MET A 212 8.89 7.17 -12.79
N GLN A 213 10.01 6.65 -12.29
CA GLN A 213 11.07 6.06 -13.09
C GLN A 213 11.31 4.64 -12.61
N ILE A 214 11.10 3.67 -13.50
CA ILE A 214 11.33 2.25 -13.26
C ILE A 214 12.62 1.88 -13.98
N ARG A 215 13.62 1.47 -13.21
CA ARG A 215 14.98 1.17 -13.70
C ARG A 215 15.52 -0.07 -13.00
N GLY A 216 16.58 -0.67 -13.52
CA GLY A 216 17.25 -1.79 -12.88
C GLY A 216 18.40 -2.30 -13.76
N ASN A 217 18.70 -3.58 -13.68
CA ASN A 217 19.70 -4.25 -14.53
C ASN A 217 19.10 -4.85 -15.83
N SER A 218 17.85 -4.47 -16.16
CA SER A 218 17.12 -4.90 -17.35
C SER A 218 17.57 -4.19 -18.65
N GLN A 219 17.12 -4.72 -19.79
CA GLN A 219 17.31 -4.13 -21.11
C GLN A 219 16.57 -2.81 -21.34
N TYR A 220 15.51 -2.59 -20.57
CA TYR A 220 14.61 -1.47 -20.73
C TYR A 220 14.46 -0.71 -19.41
N SER A 221 14.08 0.56 -19.54
CA SER A 221 13.61 1.39 -18.43
C SER A 221 12.25 2.00 -18.79
N CYS A 222 11.49 2.44 -17.79
CA CYS A 222 10.21 3.10 -18.02
C CYS A 222 10.15 4.44 -17.30
N LYS A 223 9.61 5.46 -17.97
CA LYS A 223 9.33 6.78 -17.41
C LYS A 223 7.84 7.06 -17.54
N LEU A 224 7.14 7.16 -16.41
CA LEU A 224 5.70 7.40 -16.36
C LEU A 224 5.41 8.72 -15.65
N LYS A 225 4.77 9.65 -16.36
CA LYS A 225 4.32 10.93 -15.81
C LYS A 225 2.87 10.79 -15.36
N PHE A 226 2.66 10.94 -14.06
CA PHE A 226 1.35 11.15 -13.45
C PHE A 226 1.03 12.64 -13.59
N LYS A 227 -0.03 12.94 -14.33
CA LYS A 227 -0.37 14.31 -14.68
C LYS A 227 -1.15 14.97 -13.55
N GLU A 228 -0.58 16.04 -13.01
CA GLU A 228 -1.26 16.87 -12.01
C GLU A 228 -2.55 17.45 -12.56
N GLN A 229 -3.64 17.29 -11.80
CA GLN A 229 -4.94 17.83 -12.17
C GLN A 229 -4.93 19.37 -12.17
N SER A 230 -5.23 19.96 -13.31
CA SER A 230 -5.53 21.39 -13.43
C SER A 230 -7.04 21.63 -13.38
N ILE A 231 -7.47 22.75 -12.79
CA ILE A 231 -8.89 23.16 -12.67
C ILE A 231 -9.61 23.21 -14.03
N ILE A 232 -8.87 23.44 -15.12
CA ILE A 232 -9.40 23.57 -16.49
C ILE A 232 -9.52 22.21 -17.19
N GLU A 233 -8.85 21.17 -16.69
CA GLU A 233 -8.71 19.90 -17.38
C GLU A 233 -9.86 18.94 -17.07
N ARG A 234 -10.58 18.53 -18.13
CA ARG A 234 -11.78 17.67 -18.03
C ARG A 234 -11.50 16.17 -17.94
N ASN A 235 -10.23 15.76 -18.01
CA ASN A 235 -9.85 14.35 -18.02
C ASN A 235 -8.78 14.09 -16.95
N PRO A 236 -9.18 13.85 -15.69
CA PRO A 236 -8.26 13.70 -14.56
C PRO A 236 -7.52 12.35 -14.59
N HIS A 237 -6.60 12.20 -13.64
CA HIS A 237 -5.94 10.92 -13.29
C HIS A 237 -5.04 10.31 -14.38
N GLN A 238 -4.65 11.10 -15.38
CA GLN A 238 -3.89 10.61 -16.52
C GLN A 238 -2.48 10.16 -16.12
N VAL A 239 -2.09 9.00 -16.65
CA VAL A 239 -0.71 8.52 -16.65
C VAL A 239 -0.25 8.37 -18.09
N HIS A 240 0.92 8.90 -18.41
CA HIS A 240 1.50 8.81 -19.74
C HIS A 240 3.02 8.68 -19.68
N GLY A 241 3.60 7.86 -20.54
CA GLY A 241 5.03 7.61 -20.50
C GLY A 241 5.53 6.70 -21.61
N PHE A 242 6.77 6.27 -21.46
CA PHE A 242 7.46 5.46 -22.46
C PHE A 242 8.33 4.39 -21.80
N ALA A 243 8.46 3.25 -22.48
CA ALA A 243 9.56 2.34 -22.27
C ALA A 243 10.72 2.73 -23.21
N GLU A 244 11.93 2.79 -22.67
CA GLU A 244 13.16 3.19 -23.35
C GLU A 244 14.16 2.04 -23.31
N ASP A 245 14.88 1.79 -24.41
CA ASP A 245 16.04 0.90 -24.41
C ASP A 245 17.30 1.59 -23.83
N HIS A 246 18.42 0.87 -23.72
CA HIS A 246 19.70 1.41 -23.25
C HIS A 246 20.21 2.63 -24.04
N SER A 247 19.82 2.80 -25.30
CA SER A 247 20.18 3.96 -26.11
C SER A 247 19.32 5.20 -25.83
N GLY A 248 18.28 5.04 -25.00
CA GLY A 248 17.27 6.06 -24.75
C GLY A 248 16.19 6.13 -25.84
N LYS A 249 16.16 5.18 -26.79
CA LYS A 249 15.13 5.14 -27.82
C LYS A 249 13.83 4.64 -27.21
N LYS A 250 12.75 5.37 -27.44
CA LYS A 250 11.40 5.00 -27.01
C LYS A 250 10.88 3.84 -27.85
N VAL A 251 10.71 2.68 -27.22
CA VAL A 251 10.29 1.44 -27.87
C VAL A 251 8.81 1.12 -27.66
N ALA A 252 8.17 1.74 -26.67
CA ALA A 252 6.73 1.69 -26.47
C ALA A 252 6.22 2.95 -25.78
N THR A 253 4.99 3.35 -26.07
CA THR A 253 4.26 4.41 -25.37
C THR A 253 3.20 3.79 -24.47
N LEU A 254 3.23 4.14 -23.18
CA LEU A 254 2.23 3.75 -22.19
C LEU A 254 1.30 4.92 -21.89
N PHE A 255 0.01 4.65 -21.75
CA PHE A 255 -0.98 5.68 -21.41
C PHE A 255 -2.20 5.07 -20.74
N GLY A 256 -2.91 5.87 -19.95
CA GLY A 256 -4.09 5.42 -19.25
C GLY A 256 -4.47 6.35 -18.12
N LYS A 257 -5.15 5.80 -17.12
CA LYS A 257 -5.46 6.46 -15.86
C LYS A 257 -5.21 5.54 -14.69
N TRP A 258 -4.64 6.08 -13.60
CA TRP A 258 -4.29 5.30 -12.42
C TRP A 258 -5.50 4.75 -11.67
N ASP A 259 -6.70 5.28 -11.90
CA ASP A 259 -7.96 4.91 -11.29
C ASP A 259 -8.85 4.02 -12.18
N ASP A 260 -8.40 3.69 -13.39
CA ASP A 260 -9.21 2.98 -14.39
C ASP A 260 -8.44 1.90 -15.15
N SER A 261 -7.51 2.26 -16.03
CA SER A 261 -6.82 1.28 -16.90
C SER A 261 -5.52 1.81 -17.49
N MET A 262 -4.62 0.90 -17.87
CA MET A 262 -3.34 1.18 -18.54
C MET A 262 -3.22 0.38 -19.83
N TYR A 263 -2.75 1.06 -20.88
CA TYR A 263 -2.54 0.51 -22.22
C TYR A 263 -1.13 0.81 -22.70
N TYR A 264 -0.70 0.10 -23.74
CA TYR A 264 0.48 0.47 -24.50
C TYR A 264 0.27 0.32 -26.02
N VAL A 265 1.15 0.99 -26.76
CA VAL A 265 1.38 0.80 -28.19
C VAL A 265 2.87 0.69 -28.46
N ASN A 266 3.25 -0.05 -29.50
CA ASN A 266 4.64 -0.18 -29.91
C ASN A 266 5.17 1.12 -30.53
N GLY A 267 6.42 1.46 -30.23
CA GLY A 267 7.08 2.67 -30.70
C GLY A 267 6.65 3.95 -29.98
N GLU A 268 7.05 5.09 -30.53
CA GLU A 268 6.66 6.41 -30.04
C GLU A 268 5.44 6.94 -30.80
N VAL A 269 4.38 7.29 -30.07
CA VAL A 269 3.26 8.03 -30.67
C VAL A 269 3.67 9.48 -30.89
N LYS A 270 3.92 9.87 -32.14
CA LYS A 270 4.24 11.25 -32.52
C LYS A 270 2.96 12.09 -32.63
N GLY A 271 2.76 13.02 -31.69
CA GLY A 271 1.66 14.01 -31.75
C GLY A 271 1.79 15.12 -30.69
N SER A 272 2.04 16.36 -31.12
CA SER A 272 2.25 17.57 -30.30
C SER A 272 0.96 18.31 -29.95
N GLY A 273 -0.10 17.57 -29.61
CA GLY A 273 -1.38 18.11 -29.19
C GLY A 273 -2.13 16.99 -28.50
N LYS A 274 -2.80 17.31 -27.38
CA LYS A 274 -3.60 16.42 -26.51
C LYS A 274 -3.84 15.04 -27.12
N PRO A 275 -3.53 13.91 -26.45
CA PRO A 275 -3.92 12.60 -26.94
C PRO A 275 -5.45 12.59 -27.07
N LYS A 276 -5.95 12.91 -28.27
CA LYS A 276 -7.22 12.42 -28.76
C LYS A 276 -6.98 10.93 -28.77
N VAL A 277 -7.34 10.32 -27.64
CA VAL A 277 -7.44 8.89 -27.36
C VAL A 277 -7.00 8.12 -28.61
N CYS A 278 -5.74 7.67 -28.66
CA CYS A 278 -5.30 6.74 -29.69
C CYS A 278 -6.43 5.72 -29.81
N CYS A 279 -6.98 5.57 -31.02
CA CYS A 279 -8.13 4.69 -31.24
C CYS A 279 -7.87 3.38 -30.49
N PRO A 280 -8.76 2.96 -29.57
CA PRO A 280 -8.53 1.76 -28.77
C PRO A 280 -8.29 0.49 -29.60
N SER A 281 -8.53 0.53 -30.91
CA SER A 281 -8.29 -0.56 -31.86
C SER A 281 -6.84 -1.01 -31.94
N ASP A 282 -5.86 -0.12 -31.74
CA ASP A 282 -4.44 -0.43 -31.95
C ASP A 282 -3.67 -0.53 -30.62
N ALA A 283 -4.34 -0.25 -29.49
CA ALA A 283 -3.75 -0.24 -28.16
C ALA A 283 -3.98 -1.57 -27.45
N THR A 284 -2.94 -2.10 -26.82
CA THR A 284 -3.04 -3.33 -26.02
C THR A 284 -3.24 -3.00 -24.55
N LEU A 285 -4.24 -3.61 -23.93
CA LEU A 285 -4.52 -3.47 -22.50
C LEU A 285 -3.45 -4.18 -21.66
N LEU A 286 -2.85 -3.46 -20.71
CA LEU A 286 -1.93 -4.05 -19.72
C LEU A 286 -2.67 -4.40 -18.43
N TRP A 287 -3.47 -3.45 -17.94
CA TRP A 287 -4.15 -3.53 -16.66
C TRP A 287 -5.48 -2.77 -16.71
N LYS A 288 -6.49 -3.31 -16.03
CA LYS A 288 -7.80 -2.70 -15.80
C LYS A 288 -8.12 -2.85 -14.32
N ARG A 289 -8.60 -1.78 -13.69
CA ARG A 289 -9.05 -1.79 -12.31
C ARG A 289 -10.23 -2.75 -12.14
N ASN A 290 -10.25 -3.48 -11.03
CA ASN A 290 -11.36 -4.31 -10.64
C ASN A 290 -12.63 -3.48 -10.43
N GLU A 291 -13.79 -4.08 -10.73
CA GLU A 291 -15.07 -3.46 -10.42
C GLU A 291 -15.18 -3.16 -8.90
N PRO A 292 -15.90 -2.08 -8.52
CA PRO A 292 -16.14 -1.78 -7.12
C PRO A 292 -16.71 -2.98 -6.34
N ALA A 293 -16.45 -3.01 -5.03
CA ALA A 293 -16.98 -4.05 -4.17
C ALA A 293 -18.52 -4.11 -4.28
N PRO A 294 -19.14 -5.30 -4.41
CA PRO A 294 -20.59 -5.43 -4.51
C PRO A 294 -21.35 -4.81 -3.33
N ASN A 295 -20.69 -4.76 -2.16
CA ASN A 295 -21.19 -4.12 -0.95
C ASN A 295 -20.25 -2.94 -0.61
N PRO A 296 -20.54 -1.72 -1.08
CA PRO A 296 -19.71 -0.56 -0.79
C PRO A 296 -19.59 -0.33 0.72
N THR A 297 -18.36 -0.15 1.17
CA THR A 297 -18.09 0.27 2.55
C THR A 297 -18.10 1.78 2.64
N ARG A 298 -18.36 2.33 3.83
CA ARG A 298 -18.22 3.79 4.05
C ARG A 298 -16.82 4.32 3.75
N TYR A 299 -15.81 3.46 3.76
CA TYR A 299 -14.41 3.83 3.55
C TYR A 299 -14.01 3.69 2.07
N ASN A 300 -14.91 3.24 1.20
CA ASN A 300 -14.64 2.90 -0.20
C ASN A 300 -13.53 1.85 -0.40
N LEU A 301 -13.45 0.85 0.49
CA LEU A 301 -12.52 -0.27 0.35
C LEU A 301 -12.81 -1.11 -0.90
N THR A 302 -11.75 -1.54 -1.60
CA THR A 302 -11.85 -2.53 -2.68
C THR A 302 -12.22 -3.91 -2.11
N SER A 303 -12.69 -4.82 -2.97
CA SER A 303 -12.94 -6.22 -2.57
C SER A 303 -11.70 -6.85 -1.94
N PHE A 304 -10.50 -6.51 -2.43
CA PHE A 304 -9.24 -6.96 -1.85
C PHE A 304 -8.99 -6.34 -0.47
N ALA A 305 -9.12 -5.01 -0.34
CA ALA A 305 -8.92 -4.30 0.92
C ALA A 305 -9.86 -4.78 2.04
N ILE A 306 -11.10 -5.17 1.69
CA ILE A 306 -12.05 -5.78 2.62
C ILE A 306 -11.46 -7.03 3.27
N THR A 307 -10.67 -7.85 2.58
CA THR A 307 -10.13 -9.10 3.13
C THR A 307 -8.95 -8.92 4.10
N LEU A 308 -8.32 -7.74 4.13
CA LEU A 308 -7.01 -7.56 4.78
C LEU A 308 -7.04 -7.70 6.29
N ASN A 309 -8.14 -7.29 6.91
CA ASN A 309 -8.32 -7.30 8.36
C ASN A 309 -9.21 -8.45 8.84
N GLU A 310 -9.51 -9.40 7.96
CA GLU A 310 -10.25 -10.63 8.28
C GLU A 310 -9.37 -11.57 9.11
N ILE A 311 -9.96 -12.15 10.16
CA ILE A 311 -9.40 -13.29 10.88
C ILE A 311 -10.17 -14.52 10.42
N THR A 312 -9.58 -15.32 9.53
CA THR A 312 -10.18 -16.58 9.08
C THR A 312 -10.10 -17.64 10.19
N PRO A 313 -10.94 -18.69 10.16
CA PRO A 313 -10.88 -19.76 11.15
C PRO A 313 -9.48 -20.37 11.25
N GLY A 314 -8.94 -20.49 12.46
CA GLY A 314 -7.60 -21.04 12.71
C GLY A 314 -6.44 -20.07 12.43
N LEU A 315 -6.71 -18.83 11.98
CA LEU A 315 -5.65 -17.84 11.74
C LEU A 315 -5.17 -17.22 13.06
N GLN A 316 -6.08 -16.90 13.98
CA GLN A 316 -5.75 -16.19 15.22
C GLN A 316 -4.69 -16.94 16.06
N GLU A 317 -4.76 -18.27 16.09
CA GLU A 317 -3.83 -19.15 16.80
C GLU A 317 -2.42 -19.16 16.17
N LYS A 318 -2.30 -18.72 14.91
CA LYS A 318 -1.05 -18.61 14.16
C LYS A 318 -0.51 -17.18 14.12
N LEU A 319 -1.20 -16.17 14.64
CA LEU A 319 -0.73 -14.80 14.57
C LEU A 319 0.22 -14.48 15.73
N PRO A 320 1.27 -13.67 15.52
CA PRO A 320 2.01 -13.08 16.62
C PRO A 320 1.11 -12.09 17.37
N PRO A 321 1.40 -11.79 18.66
CA PRO A 321 0.66 -10.79 19.42
C PRO A 321 0.77 -9.37 18.84
N THR A 322 1.66 -9.16 17.86
CA THR A 322 1.92 -7.89 17.18
C THR A 322 1.12 -7.71 15.89
N ASP A 323 0.34 -8.70 15.42
CA ASP A 323 -0.38 -8.60 14.14
C ASP A 323 -1.49 -7.54 14.16
N SER A 324 -1.56 -6.69 13.13
CA SER A 324 -2.57 -5.63 13.01
C SER A 324 -4.02 -6.12 13.12
N ARG A 325 -4.33 -7.40 12.84
CA ARG A 325 -5.69 -7.93 13.03
C ARG A 325 -6.11 -8.04 14.48
N LEU A 326 -5.15 -8.13 15.40
CA LEU A 326 -5.36 -8.20 16.85
C LEU A 326 -5.44 -6.81 17.50
N ARG A 327 -5.21 -5.75 16.71
CA ARG A 327 -5.21 -4.37 17.17
C ARG A 327 -6.63 -3.91 17.58
N PRO A 328 -6.88 -3.54 18.85
CA PRO A 328 -8.24 -3.38 19.38
C PRO A 328 -8.98 -2.14 18.88
N ASP A 329 -8.33 -0.98 18.78
CA ASP A 329 -8.95 0.26 18.25
C ASP A 329 -9.40 0.09 16.80
N GLN A 330 -8.58 -0.57 15.98
CA GLN A 330 -8.90 -0.90 14.60
C GLN A 330 -10.07 -1.89 14.49
N ARG A 331 -10.10 -2.94 15.33
CA ARG A 331 -11.21 -3.91 15.35
C ARG A 331 -12.53 -3.29 15.77
N HIS A 332 -12.52 -2.46 16.83
CA HIS A 332 -13.73 -1.75 17.26
C HIS A 332 -14.24 -0.78 16.18
N LEU A 333 -13.35 -0.09 15.46
CA LEU A 333 -13.76 0.75 14.33
C LEU A 333 -14.43 -0.07 13.22
N GLU A 334 -13.87 -1.24 12.91
CA GLU A 334 -14.43 -2.14 11.89
C GLU A 334 -15.85 -2.59 12.24
N ASN A 335 -16.12 -2.85 13.51
CA ASN A 335 -17.44 -3.24 14.03
C ASN A 335 -18.40 -2.04 14.22
N GLY A 336 -17.96 -0.80 13.99
CA GLY A 336 -18.75 0.40 14.27
C GLY A 336 -18.93 0.72 15.76
N GLU A 337 -18.06 0.18 16.63
CA GLU A 337 -18.02 0.44 18.07
C GLU A 337 -17.19 1.70 18.38
N PHE A 338 -17.61 2.85 17.85
CA PHE A 338 -16.77 4.05 17.77
C PHE A 338 -16.23 4.57 19.12
N ASP A 339 -17.04 4.55 20.18
CA ASP A 339 -16.61 5.03 21.50
C ASP A 339 -15.50 4.15 22.10
N ARG A 340 -15.61 2.82 21.91
CA ARG A 340 -14.57 1.86 22.32
C ARG A 340 -13.32 2.03 21.47
N ALA A 341 -13.49 2.18 20.15
CA ALA A 341 -12.40 2.42 19.23
C ALA A 341 -11.60 3.68 19.61
N ASN A 342 -12.29 4.76 19.98
CA ASN A 342 -11.65 6.01 20.39
C ASN A 342 -10.92 5.89 21.73
N SER A 343 -11.50 5.19 22.72
CA SER A 343 -10.86 4.92 24.01
C SER A 343 -9.58 4.09 23.86
N GLU A 344 -9.66 3.00 23.09
CA GLU A 344 -8.50 2.14 22.80
C GLU A 344 -7.43 2.88 22.01
N LYS A 345 -7.83 3.72 21.04
CA LYS A 345 -6.89 4.53 20.27
C LYS A 345 -6.11 5.47 21.20
N GLN A 346 -6.77 6.15 22.14
CA GLN A 346 -6.09 7.00 23.10
C GLN A 346 -5.13 6.21 24.00
N ARG A 347 -5.52 5.00 24.44
CA ARG A 347 -4.66 4.11 25.24
C ARG A 347 -3.39 3.72 24.47
N LEU A 348 -3.53 3.28 23.23
CA LEU A 348 -2.41 2.89 22.38
C LEU A 348 -1.54 4.08 21.96
N GLU A 349 -2.13 5.25 21.69
CA GLU A 349 -1.39 6.48 21.39
C GLU A 349 -0.57 6.97 22.60
N ARG A 350 -1.09 6.84 23.84
CA ARG A 350 -0.32 7.14 25.06
C ARG A 350 0.92 6.27 25.15
N ARG A 351 0.77 4.96 24.95
CA ARG A 351 1.89 4.01 24.87
C ARG A 351 2.88 4.37 23.76
N GLN A 352 2.38 4.78 22.59
CA GLN A 352 3.21 5.15 21.45
C GLN A 352 4.07 6.40 21.71
N ARG A 353 3.66 7.34 22.57
CA ARG A 353 4.50 8.50 22.94
C ARG A 353 5.83 8.09 23.57
N MET A 354 5.86 6.94 24.24
CA MET A 354 7.07 6.35 24.84
C MET A 354 7.96 5.61 23.82
N SER A 355 7.48 5.41 22.58
CA SER A 355 8.28 4.78 21.52
C SER A 355 9.53 5.59 21.17
N ARG A 356 9.56 6.90 21.46
CA ARG A 356 10.80 7.70 21.38
C ARG A 356 11.86 7.20 22.35
N LYS A 357 11.51 7.06 23.63
CA LYS A 357 12.41 6.54 24.66
C LYS A 357 12.85 5.11 24.33
N LEU A 358 11.94 4.28 23.83
CA LEU A 358 12.28 2.92 23.37
C LEU A 358 13.28 2.94 22.20
N GLN A 359 13.06 3.79 21.21
CA GLN A 359 13.97 3.92 20.07
C GLN A 359 15.34 4.49 20.48
N GLU A 360 15.38 5.45 21.41
CA GLU A 360 16.61 6.01 21.99
C GLU A 360 17.36 5.02 22.89
N SER A 361 16.66 4.12 23.56
CA SER A 361 17.24 3.02 24.36
C SER A 361 17.71 1.81 23.53
N GLY A 362 17.75 1.95 22.21
CA GLY A 362 18.33 0.94 21.31
C GLY A 362 17.36 -0.12 20.82
N TRP A 363 16.04 0.16 20.82
CA TRP A 363 15.06 -0.71 20.16
C TRP A 363 15.46 -1.01 18.71
N LYS A 364 15.31 -2.27 18.31
CA LYS A 364 15.56 -2.76 16.96
C LYS A 364 14.34 -3.54 16.46
N PRO A 365 13.99 -3.40 15.17
CA PRO A 365 12.99 -4.27 14.55
C PRO A 365 13.44 -5.72 14.61
N ARG A 366 12.48 -6.62 14.70
CA ARG A 366 12.77 -8.04 14.92
C ARG A 366 13.06 -8.78 13.62
N TRP A 367 12.29 -8.47 12.58
CA TRP A 367 12.24 -9.27 11.36
C TRP A 367 12.92 -8.59 10.18
N PHE A 368 13.33 -7.33 10.36
CA PHE A 368 14.05 -6.55 9.38
C PHE A 368 15.35 -6.01 9.94
N GLN A 369 16.37 -5.89 9.10
CA GLN A 369 17.64 -5.28 9.45
C GLN A 369 18.00 -4.17 8.46
N LYS A 370 18.54 -3.09 9.00
CA LYS A 370 19.04 -1.97 8.20
C LYS A 370 20.40 -2.31 7.60
N ASP A 371 20.53 -2.18 6.28
CA ASP A 371 21.80 -2.35 5.57
C ASP A 371 22.70 -1.10 5.62
N GLY A 372 23.86 -1.17 4.98
CA GLY A 372 24.81 -0.04 4.88
C GLY A 372 24.29 1.15 4.05
N ASN A 373 23.29 0.94 3.19
CA ASN A 373 22.65 2.00 2.40
C ASN A 373 21.49 2.67 3.16
N GLY A 374 21.13 2.11 4.31
CA GLY A 374 20.09 2.61 5.19
C GLY A 374 18.69 2.07 4.90
N SER A 375 18.55 1.08 4.02
CA SER A 375 17.30 0.38 3.71
C SER A 375 17.10 -0.84 4.61
N TYR A 376 15.84 -1.18 4.89
CA TYR A 376 15.50 -2.34 5.71
C TYR A 376 15.21 -3.56 4.85
N HIS A 377 15.85 -4.68 5.16
CA HIS A 377 15.66 -5.95 4.47
C HIS A 377 15.16 -7.02 5.43
N TYR A 378 14.27 -7.88 4.95
CA TYR A 378 13.75 -9.00 5.71
C TYR A 378 14.88 -10.01 5.96
N VAL A 379 15.06 -10.42 7.22
CA VAL A 379 16.16 -11.32 7.62
C VAL A 379 15.74 -12.78 7.78
N GLY A 380 14.48 -13.11 7.50
CA GLY A 380 13.93 -14.45 7.75
C GLY A 380 13.45 -14.64 9.20
N GLY A 381 13.01 -15.85 9.51
CA GLY A 381 12.60 -16.27 10.85
C GLY A 381 11.13 -16.03 11.18
N TYR A 382 10.42 -15.14 10.48
CA TYR A 382 9.00 -14.89 10.76
C TYR A 382 8.13 -16.09 10.41
N TRP A 383 8.26 -16.60 9.18
CA TRP A 383 7.46 -17.72 8.70
C TRP A 383 7.82 -19.02 9.43
N GLU A 384 9.08 -19.20 9.80
CA GLU A 384 9.57 -20.33 10.60
C GLU A 384 9.00 -20.30 12.03
N ALA A 385 8.99 -19.12 12.67
CA ALA A 385 8.33 -18.91 13.96
C ALA A 385 6.82 -19.17 13.89
N ARG A 386 6.18 -18.72 12.79
CA ARG A 386 4.77 -18.94 12.50
C ARG A 386 4.42 -20.42 12.36
N GLU A 387 5.22 -21.18 11.62
CA GLU A 387 5.03 -22.62 11.43
C GLU A 387 5.09 -23.39 12.75
N GLN A 388 5.91 -22.92 13.69
CA GLN A 388 6.06 -23.50 15.03
C GLN A 388 5.06 -22.94 16.06
N ALA A 389 4.27 -21.92 15.68
CA ALA A 389 3.45 -21.11 16.59
C ALA A 389 4.25 -20.58 17.80
N ASN A 390 5.53 -20.27 17.60
CA ASN A 390 6.42 -19.80 18.65
C ASN A 390 6.69 -18.29 18.50
N TRP A 391 6.11 -17.51 19.41
CA TRP A 391 6.27 -16.05 19.45
C TRP A 391 7.12 -15.56 20.61
N ASP A 392 7.98 -16.42 21.16
CA ASP A 392 8.90 -16.07 22.25
C ASP A 392 9.68 -14.79 21.91
N GLY A 393 9.64 -13.80 22.81
CA GLY A 393 10.27 -12.49 22.62
C GLY A 393 9.49 -11.48 21.77
N CYS A 394 8.30 -11.82 21.26
CA CYS A 394 7.44 -10.82 20.61
C CYS A 394 6.80 -9.96 21.70
N PRO A 395 6.96 -8.62 21.65
CA PRO A 395 6.37 -7.77 22.66
C PRO A 395 4.85 -7.79 22.55
N ASP A 396 4.16 -7.82 23.69
CA ASP A 396 2.73 -7.51 23.71
C ASP A 396 2.56 -6.00 23.55
N ILE A 397 2.38 -5.54 22.31
CA ILE A 397 2.25 -4.12 21.95
C ILE A 397 0.83 -3.55 22.11
N PHE A 398 -0.17 -4.42 22.29
CA PHE A 398 -1.57 -4.01 22.44
C PHE A 398 -2.07 -4.10 23.88
N GLY A 399 -1.43 -4.87 24.76
CA GLY A 399 -1.80 -5.02 26.17
C GLY A 399 -1.72 -3.74 27.00
N GLU A 400 -2.15 -3.87 28.25
CA GLU A 400 -2.06 -2.83 29.28
C GLU A 400 -0.61 -2.40 29.51
N PHE A 401 -0.40 -1.10 29.74
CA PHE A 401 0.92 -0.51 29.89
C PHE A 401 1.04 0.13 31.28
N ASN A 402 1.99 -0.35 32.09
CA ASN A 402 2.32 0.25 33.38
C ASN A 402 3.50 1.23 33.22
N GLU A 403 3.23 2.54 33.36
CA GLU A 403 4.23 3.61 33.19
C GLU A 403 5.46 3.45 34.11
N GLU A 404 5.31 2.81 35.28
CA GLU A 404 6.37 2.59 36.28
C GLU A 404 7.50 1.66 35.81
N THR A 405 7.27 0.83 34.79
CA THR A 405 8.25 -0.16 34.32
C THR A 405 9.34 0.44 33.41
N VAL A 406 9.18 1.66 32.90
CA VAL A 406 10.19 2.30 32.02
C VAL A 406 11.19 3.14 32.80
N ASP A 407 10.79 3.70 33.95
CA ASP A 407 11.67 4.53 34.79
C ASP A 407 12.58 3.70 35.72
N SER A 408 12.37 2.38 35.80
CA SER A 408 13.14 1.46 36.65
C SER A 408 14.31 0.75 35.93
N SER A 409 14.49 0.99 34.64
CA SER A 409 15.57 0.44 33.80
C SER A 409 16.56 1.49 33.29
N GLY A 410 16.64 2.64 33.96
CA GLY A 410 17.60 3.73 33.69
C GLY A 410 18.96 3.51 34.35
#